data_AF-A0A7S3N490-F1
#
_entry.id   AF-A0A7S3N490-F1
#
_cell.length_a   1.000
_cell.length_b   1.000
_cell.length_c   1.000
_cell.angle_alpha   90.00
_cell.angle_beta   90.00
_cell.angle_gamma   90.00
#
_symmetry.space_group_name_H-M   'P 1'
#
loop_
_entity.id
_entity.type
_entity.pdbx_description
1 polymer ?
#
loop_
_entity_poly.entity_id
_entity_poly.type
_entity_poly.pdbx_seq_one_letter_code
_entity_poly.pdbx_strand_id
1 'polypeptide(L)'
;LNFETQPKQLLRRFADVICKCYKKLESYNELMTSLNSLFVGSDGAPEVVIKKKAFGLYNLEILAEYHIEKSELLLQQFPSALLQDPNSEIKVASLKAISAILTSIDEEDIVFQYKSSMGNILDVVIEVLKSDETQGQEAMESLIELTSLHGEIWEDHVDKLVFVVSQIMQNRDFEDATRQSAIEMVNTVAETNPAMLRKQSSHLKEKLFPAYAYMMTEIANADDLEAWHADEDISE
;
A
#
# COMPACT_ATOMS: atom_id res chain seq x y z
N LEU A 1 20.96 9.56 -15.52
CA LEU A 1 21.06 8.79 -14.26
C LEU A 1 21.92 7.56 -14.53
N ASN A 2 22.80 7.18 -13.59
CA ASN A 2 23.62 5.97 -13.75
C ASN A 2 23.14 4.92 -12.74
N PHE A 3 22.28 4.01 -13.20
CA PHE A 3 21.67 2.96 -12.37
C PHE A 3 22.64 1.84 -11.99
N GLU A 4 23.82 1.77 -12.62
CA GLU A 4 24.84 0.77 -12.30
C GLU A 4 25.62 1.15 -11.03
N THR A 5 25.91 2.44 -10.85
CA THR A 5 26.81 2.90 -9.79
C THR A 5 26.11 3.67 -8.67
N GLN A 6 24.94 4.27 -8.93
CA GLN A 6 24.26 5.11 -7.95
C GLN A 6 23.49 4.26 -6.91
N PRO A 7 23.60 4.59 -5.60
CA PRO A 7 22.85 3.90 -4.57
C PRO A 7 21.35 4.27 -4.63
N LYS A 8 20.49 3.35 -4.20
CA LYS A 8 19.02 3.51 -4.22
C LYS A 8 18.55 4.79 -3.52
N GLN A 9 19.14 5.14 -2.37
CA GLN A 9 18.80 6.36 -1.65
C GLN A 9 19.07 7.63 -2.46
N LEU A 10 20.16 7.67 -3.23
CA LEU A 10 20.46 8.82 -4.09
C LEU A 10 19.49 8.88 -5.28
N LEU A 11 19.13 7.73 -5.85
CA LEU A 11 18.10 7.65 -6.89
C LEU A 11 16.75 8.18 -6.38
N ARG A 12 16.32 7.83 -5.17
CA ARG A 12 15.09 8.40 -4.57
C ARG A 12 15.16 9.93 -4.48
N ARG A 13 16.28 10.49 -3.99
CA ARG A 13 16.47 11.96 -3.97
C ARG A 13 16.42 12.60 -5.35
N PHE A 14 16.92 11.91 -6.38
CA PHE A 14 16.78 12.40 -7.75
C PHE A 14 15.31 12.39 -8.20
N ALA A 15 14.54 11.34 -7.86
CA ALA A 15 13.11 11.29 -8.16
C ALA A 15 12.36 12.47 -7.53
N ASP A 16 12.63 12.79 -6.25
CA ASP A 16 12.03 13.95 -5.57
C ASP A 16 12.29 15.27 -6.33
N VAL A 17 13.55 15.49 -6.72
CA VAL A 17 13.94 16.71 -7.45
C VAL A 17 13.32 16.74 -8.85
N ILE A 18 13.33 15.61 -9.55
CA ILE A 18 12.74 15.47 -10.89
C ILE A 18 11.24 15.81 -10.82
N CYS A 19 10.49 15.17 -9.92
CA CYS A 19 9.05 15.38 -9.79
C CYS A 19 8.72 16.85 -9.43
N LYS A 20 9.51 17.48 -8.53
CA LYS A 20 9.36 18.92 -8.21
C LYS A 20 9.65 19.82 -9.42
N CYS A 21 10.67 19.52 -10.19
CA CYS A 21 10.99 20.28 -11.40
C CYS A 21 9.87 20.16 -12.45
N TYR A 22 9.39 18.95 -12.70
CA TYR A 22 8.33 18.72 -13.69
C TYR A 22 6.99 19.29 -13.25
N LYS A 23 6.67 19.28 -11.95
CA LYS A 23 5.52 20.00 -11.40
C LYS A 23 5.57 21.49 -11.75
N LYS A 24 6.74 22.12 -11.63
CA LYS A 24 6.93 23.54 -11.93
C LYS A 24 6.96 23.85 -13.43
N LEU A 25 7.45 22.93 -14.25
CA LEU A 25 7.58 23.12 -15.69
C LEU A 25 6.34 22.70 -16.49
N GLU A 26 5.40 21.99 -15.85
CA GLU A 26 4.17 21.46 -16.47
C GLU A 26 4.42 20.53 -17.68
N SER A 27 5.66 20.03 -17.87
CA SER A 27 6.05 19.14 -18.98
C SER A 27 5.87 17.66 -18.63
N TYR A 28 4.65 17.25 -18.31
CA TYR A 28 4.40 15.88 -17.84
C TYR A 28 4.63 14.82 -18.94
N ASN A 29 4.32 15.11 -20.21
CA ASN A 29 4.40 14.12 -21.30
C ASN A 29 5.82 13.56 -21.54
N GLU A 30 6.85 14.39 -21.42
CA GLU A 30 8.25 13.98 -21.60
C GLU A 30 8.73 13.10 -20.44
N LEU A 31 8.36 13.48 -19.21
CA LEU A 31 8.63 12.68 -18.02
C LEU A 31 7.95 11.32 -18.15
N MET A 32 6.68 11.31 -18.49
CA MET A 32 5.86 10.13 -18.68
C MET A 32 6.43 9.18 -19.74
N THR A 33 6.87 9.71 -20.89
CA THR A 33 7.59 8.92 -21.91
C THR A 33 8.89 8.32 -21.36
N SER A 34 9.63 9.10 -20.57
CA SER A 34 10.88 8.64 -19.95
C SER A 34 10.63 7.55 -18.92
N LEU A 35 9.60 7.68 -18.07
CA LEU A 35 9.22 6.66 -17.08
C LEU A 35 8.79 5.36 -17.76
N ASN A 36 7.98 5.43 -18.83
CA ASN A 36 7.59 4.23 -19.58
C ASN A 36 8.79 3.47 -20.16
N SER A 37 9.82 4.18 -20.62
CA SER A 37 11.04 3.55 -21.12
C SER A 37 11.77 2.75 -20.03
N LEU A 38 11.66 3.14 -18.75
CA LEU A 38 12.26 2.42 -17.63
C LEU A 38 11.51 1.13 -17.28
N PHE A 39 10.20 1.07 -17.55
CA PHE A 39 9.39 -0.12 -17.29
C PHE A 39 9.58 -1.20 -18.35
N VAL A 40 9.70 -0.79 -19.62
CA VAL A 40 9.87 -1.69 -20.76
C VAL A 40 11.33 -2.09 -20.97
N GLY A 41 12.27 -1.23 -20.60
CA GLY A 41 13.69 -1.45 -20.81
C GLY A 41 14.24 -2.63 -19.99
N SER A 42 14.84 -3.60 -20.68
CA SER A 42 15.53 -4.75 -20.07
C SER A 42 17.06 -4.63 -20.14
N ASP A 43 17.58 -3.44 -20.44
CA ASP A 43 19.02 -3.24 -20.64
C ASP A 43 19.79 -3.25 -19.30
N GLY A 44 20.83 -4.08 -19.24
CA GLY A 44 21.76 -4.17 -18.11
C GLY A 44 21.61 -5.47 -17.31
N ALA A 45 22.33 -5.57 -16.20
CA ALA A 45 22.21 -6.69 -15.27
C ALA A 45 20.83 -6.70 -14.58
N PRO A 46 20.33 -7.85 -14.09
CA PRO A 46 19.02 -7.95 -13.45
C PRO A 46 18.78 -6.93 -12.32
N GLU A 47 19.79 -6.69 -11.47
CA GLU A 47 19.71 -5.69 -10.38
C GLU A 47 19.53 -4.26 -10.91
N VAL A 48 20.14 -3.94 -12.05
CA VAL A 48 20.02 -2.63 -12.70
C VAL A 48 18.61 -2.45 -13.28
N VAL A 49 18.04 -3.50 -13.87
CA VAL A 49 16.65 -3.48 -14.37
C VAL A 49 15.66 -3.27 -13.22
N ILE A 50 15.85 -3.97 -12.09
CA ILE A 50 15.05 -3.76 -10.87
C ILE A 50 15.16 -2.30 -10.40
N LYS A 51 16.38 -1.74 -10.30
CA LYS A 51 16.58 -0.33 -9.91
C LYS A 51 15.87 0.65 -10.85
N LYS A 52 15.89 0.41 -12.16
CA LYS A 52 15.19 1.25 -13.16
C LYS A 52 13.68 1.23 -12.95
N LYS A 53 13.09 0.04 -12.84
CA LYS A 53 11.65 -0.13 -12.59
C LYS A 53 11.23 0.48 -11.26
N ALA A 54 11.94 0.17 -10.17
CA ALA A 54 11.67 0.72 -8.85
C ALA A 54 11.78 2.26 -8.83
N PHE A 55 12.79 2.82 -9.50
CA PHE A 55 12.89 4.27 -9.66
C PHE A 55 11.69 4.84 -10.43
N GLY A 56 11.27 4.21 -11.51
CA GLY A 56 10.11 4.66 -12.28
C GLY A 56 8.82 4.65 -11.46
N LEU A 57 8.56 3.59 -10.70
CA LEU A 57 7.38 3.45 -9.84
C LEU A 57 7.38 4.48 -8.72
N TYR A 58 8.54 4.72 -8.09
CA TYR A 58 8.69 5.76 -7.08
C TYR A 58 8.44 7.18 -7.62
N ASN A 59 8.79 7.46 -8.88
CA ASN A 59 8.41 8.74 -9.51
C ASN A 59 6.89 8.83 -9.70
N LEU A 60 6.22 7.74 -10.10
CA LEU A 60 4.76 7.74 -10.24
C LEU A 60 4.06 7.98 -8.89
N GLU A 61 4.54 7.35 -7.82
CA GLU A 61 4.08 7.56 -6.44
C GLU A 61 4.16 9.03 -6.04
N ILE A 62 5.35 9.66 -6.15
CA ILE A 62 5.54 11.09 -5.81
C ILE A 62 4.70 12.02 -6.69
N LEU A 63 4.56 11.70 -7.99
CA LEU A 63 3.75 12.53 -8.89
C LEU A 63 2.27 12.51 -8.51
N ALA A 64 1.77 11.38 -8.02
CA ALA A 64 0.40 11.26 -7.54
C ALA A 64 0.17 12.13 -6.29
N GLU A 65 1.10 12.12 -5.32
CA GLU A 65 1.04 12.98 -4.12
C GLU A 65 1.03 14.48 -4.46
N TYR A 66 1.56 14.87 -5.62
CA TYR A 66 1.53 16.27 -6.05
C TYR A 66 0.18 16.75 -6.56
N HIS A 67 -0.85 15.89 -6.61
CA HIS A 67 -2.19 16.18 -7.14
C HIS A 67 -2.11 16.94 -8.46
N ILE A 68 -1.36 16.37 -9.41
CA ILE A 68 -1.25 16.96 -10.74
C ILE A 68 -2.64 16.96 -11.39
N GLU A 69 -3.00 18.00 -12.15
CA GLU A 69 -4.31 18.14 -12.84
C GLU A 69 -4.65 16.96 -13.80
N LYS A 70 -3.74 16.01 -13.97
CA LYS A 70 -3.82 14.86 -14.87
C LYS A 70 -3.43 13.56 -14.16
N SER A 71 -3.89 13.34 -12.93
CA SER A 71 -3.68 12.07 -12.21
C SER A 71 -4.20 10.87 -13.04
N GLU A 72 -5.25 11.05 -13.84
CA GLU A 72 -5.72 10.06 -14.83
C GLU A 72 -4.65 9.66 -15.86
N LEU A 73 -3.76 10.58 -16.25
CA LEU A 73 -2.65 10.27 -17.17
C LEU A 73 -1.64 9.32 -16.51
N LEU A 74 -1.44 9.47 -15.19
CA LEU A 74 -0.61 8.53 -14.42
C LEU A 74 -1.23 7.14 -14.45
N LEU A 75 -2.54 7.06 -14.26
CA LEU A 75 -3.28 5.80 -14.29
C LEU A 75 -3.20 5.12 -15.66
N GLN A 76 -3.42 5.86 -16.74
CA GLN A 76 -3.34 5.34 -18.12
C GLN A 76 -1.96 4.79 -18.48
N GLN A 77 -0.90 5.28 -17.83
CA GLN A 77 0.47 4.86 -18.09
C GLN A 77 1.04 3.93 -17.02
N PHE A 78 0.25 3.62 -16.00
CA PHE A 78 0.68 2.72 -14.96
C PHE A 78 0.91 1.30 -15.53
N PRO A 79 2.11 0.72 -15.37
CA PRO A 79 2.44 -0.58 -15.93
C PRO A 79 1.84 -1.70 -15.07
N SER A 80 0.53 -1.95 -15.18
CA SER A 80 -0.23 -2.87 -14.31
C SER A 80 0.34 -4.29 -14.21
N ALA A 81 1.04 -4.77 -15.25
CA ALA A 81 1.74 -6.05 -15.23
C ALA A 81 2.83 -6.15 -14.13
N LEU A 82 3.36 -5.02 -13.63
CA LEU A 82 4.38 -5.01 -12.58
C LEU A 82 3.83 -5.39 -11.21
N LEU A 83 2.50 -5.37 -11.00
CA LEU A 83 1.88 -5.97 -9.81
C LEU A 83 2.13 -7.48 -9.71
N GLN A 84 2.49 -8.13 -10.82
CA GLN A 84 2.81 -9.56 -10.91
C GLN A 84 4.30 -9.80 -11.25
N ASP A 85 5.16 -8.79 -11.11
CA ASP A 85 6.61 -8.94 -11.38
C ASP A 85 7.23 -9.97 -10.42
N PRO A 86 8.11 -10.89 -10.85
CA PRO A 86 8.68 -11.90 -9.97
C PRO A 86 9.50 -11.34 -8.79
N ASN A 87 9.89 -10.06 -8.83
CA ASN A 87 10.63 -9.41 -7.77
C ASN A 87 9.69 -8.69 -6.78
N SER A 88 9.79 -9.03 -5.49
CA SER A 88 8.93 -8.47 -4.43
C SER A 88 9.06 -6.95 -4.30
N GLU A 89 10.27 -6.39 -4.42
CA GLU A 89 10.48 -4.93 -4.37
C GLU A 89 9.71 -4.20 -5.49
N ILE A 90 9.61 -4.81 -6.68
CA ILE A 90 8.81 -4.26 -7.78
C ILE A 90 7.32 -4.38 -7.49
N LYS A 91 6.86 -5.50 -6.91
CA LYS A 91 5.45 -5.65 -6.51
C LYS A 91 5.04 -4.59 -5.48
N VAL A 92 5.84 -4.36 -4.45
CA VAL A 92 5.61 -3.32 -3.42
C VAL A 92 5.55 -1.95 -4.05
N ALA A 93 6.59 -1.58 -4.80
CA ALA A 93 6.65 -0.27 -5.44
C ALA A 93 5.47 -0.05 -6.39
N SER A 94 5.01 -1.12 -7.06
CA SER A 94 3.84 -1.07 -7.94
C SER A 94 2.55 -0.86 -7.17
N LEU A 95 2.38 -1.57 -6.05
CA LEU A 95 1.23 -1.42 -5.16
C LEU A 95 1.15 0.00 -4.60
N LYS A 96 2.26 0.53 -4.07
CA LYS A 96 2.29 1.89 -3.52
C LYS A 96 1.99 2.93 -4.58
N ALA A 97 2.62 2.82 -5.75
CA ALA A 97 2.39 3.73 -6.86
C ALA A 97 0.92 3.71 -7.33
N ILE A 98 0.31 2.53 -7.53
CA ILE A 98 -1.11 2.48 -7.93
C ILE A 98 -2.03 3.00 -6.84
N SER A 99 -1.76 2.69 -5.56
CA SER A 99 -2.55 3.20 -4.45
C SER A 99 -2.51 4.73 -4.41
N ALA A 100 -1.32 5.32 -4.46
CA ALA A 100 -1.15 6.77 -4.50
C ALA A 100 -1.84 7.41 -5.71
N ILE A 101 -1.73 6.82 -6.90
CA ILE A 101 -2.41 7.32 -8.11
C ILE A 101 -3.92 7.32 -7.91
N LEU A 102 -4.50 6.20 -7.46
CA LEU A 102 -5.95 6.09 -7.25
C LEU A 102 -6.44 7.06 -6.16
N THR A 103 -5.70 7.20 -5.06
CA THR A 103 -5.97 8.20 -4.00
C THR A 103 -5.96 9.63 -4.54
N SER A 104 -5.16 9.93 -5.56
CA SER A 104 -5.06 11.27 -6.15
C SER A 104 -6.15 11.63 -7.18
N ILE A 105 -7.11 10.73 -7.44
CA ILE A 105 -8.16 10.91 -8.45
C ILE A 105 -9.50 11.17 -7.75
N ASP A 106 -10.07 12.35 -7.93
CA ASP A 106 -11.37 12.69 -7.33
C ASP A 106 -12.57 11.98 -8.00
N GLU A 107 -12.44 11.62 -9.29
CA GLU A 107 -13.52 11.00 -10.07
C GLU A 107 -13.65 9.50 -9.77
N GLU A 108 -14.63 9.14 -8.94
CA GLU A 108 -14.89 7.77 -8.51
C GLU A 108 -15.12 6.78 -9.67
N ASP A 109 -15.77 7.20 -10.76
CA ASP A 109 -16.01 6.36 -11.93
C ASP A 109 -14.70 5.88 -12.59
N ILE A 110 -13.61 6.64 -12.43
CA ILE A 110 -12.28 6.27 -12.90
C ILE A 110 -11.64 5.29 -11.91
N VAL A 111 -11.68 5.62 -10.62
CA VAL A 111 -11.11 4.79 -9.54
C VAL A 111 -11.76 3.40 -9.52
N PHE A 112 -13.08 3.32 -9.65
CA PHE A 112 -13.83 2.08 -9.55
C PHE A 112 -13.62 1.13 -10.73
N GLN A 113 -12.98 1.55 -11.81
CA GLN A 113 -12.49 0.63 -12.85
C GLN A 113 -11.47 -0.38 -12.29
N TYR A 114 -10.85 -0.06 -11.16
CA TYR A 114 -9.88 -0.92 -10.46
C TYR A 114 -10.48 -1.86 -9.42
N LYS A 115 -11.81 -1.82 -9.15
CA LYS A 115 -12.50 -2.74 -8.20
C LYS A 115 -12.09 -4.20 -8.41
N SER A 116 -12.12 -4.67 -9.66
CA SER A 116 -11.75 -6.05 -10.03
C SER A 116 -10.31 -6.43 -9.69
N SER A 117 -9.40 -5.46 -9.58
CA SER A 117 -7.97 -5.68 -9.29
C SER A 117 -7.64 -5.69 -7.80
N MET A 118 -8.54 -5.20 -6.94
CA MET A 118 -8.29 -5.09 -5.50
C MET A 118 -8.01 -6.44 -4.84
N GLY A 119 -8.65 -7.51 -5.30
CA GLY A 119 -8.33 -8.87 -4.86
C GLY A 119 -6.87 -9.27 -5.11
N ASN A 120 -6.32 -8.94 -6.28
CA ASN A 120 -4.92 -9.23 -6.62
C ASN A 120 -3.96 -8.34 -5.82
N ILE A 121 -4.34 -7.08 -5.57
CA ILE A 121 -3.57 -6.16 -4.73
C ILE A 121 -3.43 -6.71 -3.30
N LEU A 122 -4.50 -7.29 -2.73
CA LEU A 122 -4.40 -7.98 -1.44
C LEU A 122 -3.46 -9.18 -1.46
N ASP A 123 -3.41 -9.96 -2.55
CA ASP A 123 -2.45 -11.06 -2.65
C ASP A 123 -1.00 -10.56 -2.64
N VAL A 124 -0.75 -9.43 -3.29
CA VAL A 124 0.56 -8.76 -3.23
C VAL A 124 0.91 -8.35 -1.80
N VAL A 125 -0.01 -7.74 -1.05
CA VAL A 125 0.24 -7.39 0.37
C VAL A 125 0.65 -8.61 1.18
N ILE A 126 -0.07 -9.73 1.04
CA ILE A 126 0.22 -10.97 1.77
C ILE A 126 1.60 -11.51 1.42
N GLU A 127 1.96 -11.50 0.14
CA GLU A 127 3.26 -11.97 -0.32
C GLU A 127 4.39 -11.10 0.23
N VAL A 128 4.20 -9.78 0.20
CA VAL A 128 5.18 -8.82 0.67
C VAL A 128 5.37 -8.97 2.17
N LEU A 129 4.30 -8.99 2.97
CA LEU A 129 4.35 -9.17 4.43
C LEU A 129 5.16 -10.41 4.83
N LYS A 130 5.07 -11.50 4.07
CA LYS A 130 5.84 -12.72 4.33
C LYS A 130 7.32 -12.60 4.01
N SER A 131 7.70 -11.70 3.12
CA SER A 131 9.07 -11.54 2.62
C SER A 131 9.82 -10.39 3.28
N ASP A 132 9.11 -9.30 3.57
CA ASP A 132 9.59 -8.05 4.13
C ASP A 132 8.39 -7.38 4.83
N GLU A 133 8.31 -7.60 6.15
CA GLU A 133 7.18 -7.14 6.95
C GLU A 133 7.04 -5.61 6.91
N THR A 134 8.15 -4.87 7.03
CA THR A 134 8.14 -3.40 6.99
C THR A 134 7.55 -2.89 5.68
N GLN A 135 7.98 -3.42 4.54
CA GLN A 135 7.40 -3.02 3.25
C GLN A 135 5.93 -3.43 3.12
N GLY A 136 5.54 -4.55 3.73
CA GLY A 136 4.15 -5.02 3.74
C GLY A 136 3.24 -4.13 4.59
N GLN A 137 3.74 -3.66 5.73
CA GLN A 137 3.05 -2.65 6.56
C GLN A 137 2.87 -1.35 5.79
N GLU A 138 3.95 -0.80 5.21
CA GLU A 138 3.86 0.45 4.43
C GLU A 138 2.89 0.30 3.23
N ALA A 139 2.81 -0.89 2.62
CA ALA A 139 1.83 -1.18 1.57
C ALA A 139 0.38 -1.20 2.09
N MET A 140 0.14 -1.73 3.31
CA MET A 140 -1.18 -1.63 3.94
C MET A 140 -1.55 -0.19 4.26
N GLU A 141 -0.62 0.62 4.77
CA GLU A 141 -0.82 2.05 5.05
C GLU A 141 -1.24 2.81 3.78
N SER A 142 -0.61 2.55 2.63
CA SER A 142 -1.05 3.13 1.36
C SER A 142 -2.49 2.73 0.97
N LEU A 143 -2.90 1.49 1.28
CA LEU A 143 -4.27 1.03 1.01
C LEU A 143 -5.29 1.60 1.99
N ILE A 144 -4.90 1.84 3.24
CA ILE A 144 -5.73 2.53 4.23
C ILE A 144 -6.05 3.93 3.71
N GLU A 145 -5.05 4.66 3.23
CA GLU A 145 -5.25 6.00 2.67
C GLU A 145 -6.21 5.98 1.48
N LEU A 146 -6.02 5.06 0.52
CA LEU A 146 -6.94 4.86 -0.60
C LEU A 146 -8.37 4.55 -0.11
N THR A 147 -8.50 3.71 0.91
CA THR A 147 -9.79 3.30 1.46
C THR A 147 -10.51 4.43 2.18
N SER A 148 -9.76 5.39 2.75
CA SER A 148 -10.29 6.56 3.43
C SER A 148 -11.00 7.53 2.46
N LEU A 149 -10.56 7.56 1.19
CA LEU A 149 -11.17 8.38 0.14
C LEU A 149 -12.17 7.60 -0.71
N HIS A 150 -11.87 6.34 -1.04
CA HIS A 150 -12.63 5.54 -2.01
C HIS A 150 -13.04 4.18 -1.46
N GLY A 151 -13.68 4.16 -0.28
CA GLY A 151 -14.04 2.92 0.41
C GLY A 151 -14.86 1.91 -0.41
N GLU A 152 -15.68 2.37 -1.37
CA GLU A 152 -16.45 1.46 -2.24
C GLU A 152 -15.59 0.64 -3.21
N ILE A 153 -14.31 0.96 -3.39
CA ILE A 153 -13.40 0.21 -4.26
C ILE A 153 -13.29 -1.27 -3.86
N TRP A 154 -13.64 -1.60 -2.61
CA TRP A 154 -13.62 -2.96 -2.07
C TRP A 154 -14.91 -3.75 -2.30
N GLU A 155 -15.93 -3.21 -2.96
CA GLU A 155 -17.27 -3.84 -3.05
C GLU A 155 -17.25 -5.29 -3.54
N ASP A 156 -16.38 -5.59 -4.51
CA ASP A 156 -16.22 -6.93 -5.10
C ASP A 156 -15.36 -7.89 -4.25
N HIS A 157 -14.60 -7.37 -3.28
CA HIS A 157 -13.56 -8.13 -2.55
C HIS A 157 -13.55 -7.91 -1.04
N VAL A 158 -14.61 -7.33 -0.46
CA VAL A 158 -14.67 -7.02 0.98
C VAL A 158 -14.60 -8.28 1.85
N ASP A 159 -15.11 -9.40 1.37
CA ASP A 159 -15.01 -10.70 2.04
C ASP A 159 -13.54 -11.15 2.16
N LYS A 160 -12.79 -11.04 1.06
CA LYS A 160 -11.35 -11.30 1.03
C LYS A 160 -10.60 -10.32 1.93
N LEU A 161 -10.92 -9.03 1.88
CA LEU A 161 -10.31 -8.02 2.75
C LEU A 161 -10.47 -8.38 4.23
N VAL A 162 -11.71 -8.64 4.67
CA VAL A 162 -12.03 -9.03 6.05
C VAL A 162 -11.28 -10.30 6.44
N PHE A 163 -11.21 -11.30 5.55
CA PHE A 163 -10.46 -12.52 5.80
C PHE A 163 -8.97 -12.24 6.00
N VAL A 164 -8.33 -11.52 5.07
CA VAL A 164 -6.90 -11.21 5.11
C VAL A 164 -6.52 -10.45 6.36
N VAL A 165 -7.25 -9.36 6.67
CA VAL A 165 -7.02 -8.56 7.89
C VAL A 165 -7.17 -9.44 9.14
N SER A 166 -8.21 -10.27 9.22
CA SER A 166 -8.39 -11.18 10.36
C SER A 166 -7.23 -12.14 10.55
N GLN A 167 -6.61 -12.62 9.45
CA GLN A 167 -5.44 -13.50 9.53
C GLN A 167 -4.19 -12.74 10.00
N ILE A 168 -3.96 -11.52 9.52
CA ILE A 168 -2.82 -10.69 9.95
C ILE A 168 -2.93 -10.38 11.45
N MET A 169 -4.11 -9.96 11.90
CA MET A 169 -4.39 -9.66 13.32
C MET A 169 -4.08 -10.83 14.27
N GLN A 170 -4.38 -12.05 13.85
CA GLN A 170 -4.16 -13.27 14.65
C GLN A 170 -2.73 -13.79 14.60
N ASN A 171 -1.90 -13.32 13.65
CA ASN A 171 -0.55 -13.82 13.48
C ASN A 171 0.43 -13.10 14.41
N ARG A 172 0.90 -13.81 15.44
CA ARG A 172 1.88 -13.29 16.41
C ARG A 172 3.32 -13.27 15.92
N ASP A 173 3.57 -13.81 14.74
CA ASP A 173 4.89 -13.68 14.11
C ASP A 173 5.10 -12.27 13.52
N PHE A 174 4.02 -11.50 13.34
CA PHE A 174 4.09 -10.09 12.96
C PHE A 174 4.20 -9.18 14.17
N GLU A 175 4.89 -8.06 13.99
CA GLU A 175 4.97 -6.94 14.92
C GLU A 175 3.59 -6.30 15.13
N ASP A 176 3.41 -5.67 16.30
CA ASP A 176 2.15 -5.03 16.66
C ASP A 176 1.78 -3.90 15.69
N ALA A 177 2.75 -3.17 15.14
CA ALA A 177 2.50 -2.11 14.16
C ALA A 177 1.82 -2.63 12.87
N THR A 178 2.27 -3.79 12.38
CA THR A 178 1.67 -4.50 11.24
C THR A 178 0.24 -4.94 11.56
N ARG A 179 0.03 -5.49 12.75
CA ARG A 179 -1.30 -5.97 13.21
C ARG A 179 -2.26 -4.81 13.46
N GLN A 180 -1.77 -3.67 13.94
CA GLN A 180 -2.52 -2.41 14.09
C GLN A 180 -2.91 -1.83 12.75
N SER A 181 -2.02 -1.85 11.75
CA SER A 181 -2.37 -1.44 10.38
C SER A 181 -3.51 -2.30 9.81
N ALA A 182 -3.50 -3.61 10.07
CA ALA A 182 -4.61 -4.47 9.67
C ALA A 182 -5.94 -4.08 10.37
N ILE A 183 -5.91 -3.78 11.67
CA ILE A 183 -7.08 -3.24 12.40
C ILE A 183 -7.58 -1.96 11.73
N GLU A 184 -6.68 -1.03 11.47
CA GLU A 184 -7.01 0.27 10.91
C GLU A 184 -7.68 0.14 9.55
N MET A 185 -7.19 -0.76 8.70
CA MET A 185 -7.82 -1.06 7.41
C MET A 185 -9.31 -1.38 7.52
N VAL A 186 -9.73 -2.21 8.49
CA VAL A 186 -11.15 -2.53 8.66
C VAL A 186 -11.92 -1.38 9.33
N ASN A 187 -11.29 -0.63 10.24
CA ASN A 187 -11.90 0.58 10.80
C ASN A 187 -12.20 1.60 9.70
N THR A 188 -11.25 1.87 8.81
CA THR A 188 -11.41 2.82 7.71
C THR A 188 -12.56 2.38 6.79
N VAL A 189 -12.70 1.09 6.49
CA VAL A 189 -13.87 0.59 5.73
C VAL A 189 -15.17 0.82 6.50
N ALA A 190 -15.17 0.62 7.82
CA ALA A 190 -16.35 0.84 8.65
C ALA A 190 -16.76 2.32 8.69
N GLU A 191 -15.81 3.23 8.61
CA GLU A 191 -16.02 4.68 8.58
C GLU A 191 -16.52 5.15 7.21
N THR A 192 -15.96 4.65 6.12
CA THR A 192 -16.29 5.12 4.76
C THR A 192 -17.47 4.38 4.14
N ASN A 193 -17.62 3.07 4.36
CA ASN A 193 -18.72 2.28 3.83
C ASN A 193 -19.19 1.17 4.81
N PRO A 194 -19.87 1.52 5.91
CA PRO A 194 -20.37 0.55 6.89
C PRO A 194 -21.42 -0.41 6.31
N ALA A 195 -22.11 -0.03 5.23
CA ALA A 195 -23.08 -0.90 4.56
C ALA A 195 -22.39 -2.13 3.95
N MET A 196 -21.20 -1.96 3.41
CA MET A 196 -20.40 -3.03 2.81
C MET A 196 -20.01 -4.10 3.86
N LEU A 197 -19.54 -3.68 5.05
CA LEU A 197 -19.24 -4.61 6.14
C LEU A 197 -20.49 -5.32 6.68
N ARG A 198 -21.63 -4.61 6.80
CA ARG A 198 -22.89 -5.23 7.26
C ARG A 198 -23.35 -6.37 6.34
N LYS A 199 -23.10 -6.27 5.03
CA LYS A 199 -23.37 -7.37 4.08
C LYS A 199 -22.51 -8.61 4.37
N GLN A 200 -21.35 -8.44 5.01
CA GLN A 200 -20.42 -9.52 5.39
C GLN A 200 -20.61 -10.02 6.83
N SER A 201 -21.83 -9.93 7.39
CA SER A 201 -22.09 -10.22 8.80
C SER A 201 -21.62 -11.61 9.29
N SER A 202 -21.61 -12.65 8.44
CA SER A 202 -21.06 -13.96 8.78
C SER A 202 -19.54 -13.92 8.94
N HIS A 203 -18.83 -13.36 7.96
CA HIS A 203 -17.37 -13.21 8.00
C HIS A 203 -16.92 -12.37 9.19
N LEU A 204 -17.63 -11.28 9.51
CA LEU A 204 -17.32 -10.48 10.69
C LEU A 204 -17.43 -11.31 11.98
N LYS A 205 -18.51 -12.09 12.13
CA LYS A 205 -18.74 -12.92 13.33
C LYS A 205 -17.76 -14.08 13.45
N GLU A 206 -17.44 -14.74 12.34
CA GLU A 206 -16.64 -15.97 12.34
C GLU A 206 -15.14 -15.73 12.28
N LYS A 207 -14.69 -14.56 11.77
CA LYS A 207 -13.27 -14.27 11.53
C LYS A 207 -12.81 -13.03 12.28
N LEU A 208 -13.44 -11.89 12.01
CA LEU A 208 -12.95 -10.59 12.47
C LEU A 208 -13.12 -10.39 13.98
N PHE A 209 -14.32 -10.58 14.52
CA PHE A 209 -14.56 -10.38 15.96
C PHE A 209 -13.74 -11.34 16.84
N PRO A 210 -13.58 -12.62 16.49
CA PRO A 210 -12.61 -13.49 17.16
C PRO A 210 -11.17 -12.98 17.08
N ALA A 211 -10.74 -12.43 15.94
CA ALA A 211 -9.42 -11.82 15.80
C ALA A 211 -9.23 -10.65 16.77
N TYR A 212 -10.18 -9.71 16.82
CA TYR A 212 -10.15 -8.61 17.79
C TYR A 212 -10.13 -9.11 19.23
N ALA A 213 -11.02 -10.05 19.58
CA ALA A 213 -11.07 -10.61 20.92
C ALA A 213 -9.74 -11.24 21.32
N TYR A 214 -9.08 -11.95 20.39
CA TYR A 214 -7.76 -12.51 20.62
C TYR A 214 -6.72 -11.42 20.89
N MET A 215 -6.64 -10.38 20.05
CA MET A 215 -5.71 -9.26 20.27
C MET A 215 -5.95 -8.54 21.60
N MET A 216 -7.22 -8.33 21.99
CA MET A 216 -7.55 -7.68 23.27
C MET A 216 -7.15 -8.51 24.51
N THR A 217 -6.81 -9.80 24.35
CA THR A 217 -6.29 -10.63 25.46
C THR A 217 -4.79 -10.54 25.61
N GLU A 218 -4.08 -9.86 24.70
CA GLU A 218 -2.63 -9.69 24.72
C GLU A 218 -2.25 -8.51 25.59
N ILE A 219 -2.38 -8.74 26.90
CA ILE A 219 -2.17 -7.75 27.94
C ILE A 219 -0.81 -8.02 28.59
N ALA A 220 0.12 -7.06 28.52
CA ALA A 220 1.40 -7.15 29.21
C ALA A 220 1.18 -7.24 30.73
N ASN A 221 2.00 -7.98 31.46
CA ASN A 221 1.95 -8.08 32.92
C ASN A 221 0.57 -8.52 33.49
N ALA A 222 -0.26 -9.23 32.72
CA ALA A 222 -1.61 -9.64 33.16
C ALA A 222 -1.63 -10.45 34.47
N ASP A 223 -0.55 -11.19 34.75
CA ASP A 223 -0.38 -12.00 35.97
C ASP A 223 0.49 -11.32 37.05
N ASP A 224 1.00 -10.11 36.79
CA ASP A 224 1.89 -9.36 37.69
C ASP A 224 1.35 -7.94 37.93
N LEU A 225 0.55 -7.82 38.99
CA LEU A 225 -0.09 -6.56 39.37
C LEU A 225 0.93 -5.47 39.73
N GLU A 226 2.08 -5.83 40.31
CA GLU A 226 3.11 -4.85 40.68
C GLU A 226 3.79 -4.29 39.42
N ALA A 227 4.14 -5.15 38.46
CA ALA A 227 4.69 -4.73 37.18
C ALA A 227 3.68 -3.94 36.33
N TRP A 228 2.40 -4.33 36.35
CA TRP A 228 1.32 -3.58 35.70
C TRP A 228 1.26 -2.13 36.19
N HIS A 229 1.23 -1.93 37.52
CA HIS A 229 1.18 -0.59 38.11
C HIS A 229 2.45 0.22 37.85
N ALA A 230 3.60 -0.42 37.75
CA ALA A 230 4.86 0.26 37.44
C ALA A 230 4.95 0.74 35.98
N ASP A 231 4.28 0.06 35.03
CA ASP A 231 4.23 0.46 33.62
C ASP A 231 3.36 1.71 33.41
N GLU A 232 2.27 1.86 34.16
CA GLU A 232 1.38 3.04 34.09
C GLU A 232 2.14 4.34 34.45
N ASP A 233 3.01 4.30 35.46
CA ASP A 233 3.80 5.44 35.94
C ASP A 233 4.91 5.91 34.94
N ILE A 234 5.28 5.10 33.94
CA ILE A 234 6.31 5.43 32.94
C ILE A 234 5.69 6.11 31.70
N SER A 235 4.36 6.02 31.55
CA SER A 235 3.62 6.47 30.36
C SER A 235 2.94 7.85 30.49
N GLU A 236 3.04 8.51 31.66
CA GLU A 236 2.72 9.95 31.86
C GLU A 236 3.91 10.87 31.56
#